data_AF-A0A933HNC9-F1
#
_entry.id   AF-A0A933HNC9-F1
#
_cell.length_a   1.000
_cell.length_b   1.000
_cell.length_c   1.000
_cell.angle_alpha   90.00
_cell.angle_beta   90.00
_cell.angle_gamma   90.00
#
_symmetry.space_group_name_H-M   'P 1'
#
loop_
_entity.id
_entity.type
_entity.pdbx_description
1 polymer ?
#
loop_
_entity_poly.entity_id
_entity_poly.type
_entity_poly.pdbx_seq_one_letter_code
_entity_poly.pdbx_strand_id
1 'polypeptide(L)'
;MDAQERKIVSMRAKNGHALAEMAAILRTQISNVKSEWADLKRRGLLVTRAGQVRISPWAMRRARNDLQRRMASHLSGYDLTENSFIVKRRGGKTYILNTRIPVEYIANYFEEGWGVTQIQQDLPLLTRDEIEAAIQYYLNHRPEIRREMEQSVKVYNAHASAWEHA
;
A
#
# COMPACT_ATOMS: atom_id res chain seq x y z
N MET A 1 14.17 16.87 14.24
CA MET A 1 13.47 15.82 13.47
C MET A 1 12.78 16.50 12.31
N ASP A 2 13.39 16.40 11.14
CA ASP A 2 13.08 17.25 9.99
C ASP A 2 11.79 16.81 9.28
N ALA A 3 10.98 17.80 8.91
CA ALA A 3 9.64 17.67 8.37
C ALA A 3 9.65 17.43 6.84
N GLN A 4 10.56 16.59 6.36
CA GLN A 4 10.73 16.34 4.94
C GLN A 4 9.75 15.27 4.43
N GLU A 5 8.72 15.77 3.73
CA GLU A 5 8.13 15.17 2.54
C GLU A 5 7.67 13.70 2.63
N ARG A 6 6.68 13.45 3.49
CA ARG A 6 5.71 12.38 3.19
C ARG A 6 4.92 12.83 1.97
N LYS A 7 5.37 12.41 0.79
CA LYS A 7 4.73 12.62 -0.52
C LYS A 7 3.34 11.98 -0.48
N ILE A 8 2.37 12.73 0.07
CA ILE A 8 0.97 12.35 0.08
C ILE A 8 0.56 12.26 -1.38
N VAL A 9 0.04 11.09 -1.78
CA VAL A 9 -0.50 10.86 -3.11
C VAL A 9 -1.57 11.92 -3.36
N SER A 10 -1.28 12.83 -4.29
CA SER A 10 -2.15 13.94 -4.67
C SER A 10 -2.88 13.57 -5.95
N MET A 11 -4.19 13.32 -5.88
CA MET A 11 -5.04 13.28 -7.08
C MET A 11 -5.59 14.67 -7.35
N ARG A 12 -5.40 15.20 -8.56
CA ARG A 12 -5.98 16.48 -8.99
C ARG A 12 -7.40 16.22 -9.48
N ALA A 13 -8.41 16.66 -8.74
CA ALA A 13 -9.79 16.58 -9.18
C ALA A 13 -10.60 17.78 -8.68
N LYS A 14 -11.44 18.36 -9.55
CA LYS A 14 -12.49 19.31 -9.15
C LYS A 14 -13.51 18.52 -8.33
N ASN A 15 -13.85 19.00 -7.13
CA ASN A 15 -14.63 18.27 -6.11
C ASN A 15 -15.88 17.53 -6.63
N GLY A 16 -16.58 18.06 -7.64
CA GLY A 16 -17.75 17.42 -8.25
C GLY A 16 -17.40 16.21 -9.13
N HIS A 17 -16.31 16.29 -9.90
CA HIS A 17 -15.86 15.19 -10.78
C HIS A 17 -15.23 14.05 -9.97
N ALA A 18 -14.49 14.38 -8.90
CA ALA A 18 -13.84 13.38 -8.05
C ALA A 18 -14.82 12.37 -7.43
N LEU A 19 -15.97 12.86 -6.94
CA LEU A 19 -16.96 12.01 -6.28
C LEU A 19 -17.73 11.15 -7.29
N ALA A 20 -18.10 11.71 -8.44
CA ALA A 20 -18.81 10.99 -9.50
C ALA A 20 -17.92 9.92 -10.14
N GLU A 21 -16.66 10.25 -10.43
CA GLU A 21 -15.66 9.30 -10.94
C GLU A 21 -15.42 8.17 -9.94
N MET A 22 -15.23 8.50 -8.67
CA MET A 22 -15.07 7.49 -7.61
C MET A 22 -16.29 6.58 -7.50
N ALA A 23 -17.49 7.13 -7.58
CA ALA A 23 -18.73 6.34 -7.56
C ALA A 23 -18.81 5.36 -8.74
N ALA A 24 -18.42 5.80 -9.94
CA ALA A 24 -18.36 4.95 -11.12
C ALA A 24 -17.31 3.83 -10.98
N ILE A 25 -16.08 4.18 -10.56
CA ILE A 25 -14.99 3.21 -10.36
C ILE A 25 -15.35 2.18 -9.29
N LEU A 26 -15.91 2.63 -8.17
CA LEU A 26 -16.28 1.76 -7.06
C LEU A 26 -17.63 1.07 -7.27
N ARG A 27 -18.33 1.35 -8.37
CA ARG A 27 -19.64 0.79 -8.73
C ARG A 27 -20.65 0.97 -7.60
N THR A 28 -20.75 2.18 -7.07
CA THR A 28 -21.65 2.53 -5.97
C THR A 28 -22.34 3.87 -6.24
N GLN A 29 -23.30 4.23 -5.39
CA GLN A 29 -24.00 5.50 -5.51
C GLN A 29 -23.13 6.67 -5.03
N ILE A 30 -23.26 7.82 -5.69
CA ILE A 30 -22.51 9.04 -5.34
C ILE A 30 -22.85 9.54 -3.91
N SER A 31 -24.06 9.29 -3.42
CA SER A 31 -24.49 9.58 -2.05
C SER A 31 -23.65 8.85 -1.01
N ASN A 32 -23.38 7.56 -1.23
CA ASN A 32 -22.54 6.74 -0.37
C ASN A 32 -21.10 7.27 -0.35
N VAL A 33 -20.52 7.52 -1.54
CA VAL A 33 -19.19 8.12 -1.65
C VAL A 33 -19.12 9.46 -0.92
N LYS A 34 -20.12 10.32 -1.08
CA LYS A 34 -20.18 11.64 -0.42
C LYS A 34 -20.20 11.52 1.10
N SER A 35 -20.99 10.59 1.65
CA SER A 35 -21.04 10.32 3.09
C SER A 35 -19.69 9.86 3.63
N GLU A 36 -19.08 8.85 3.00
CA GLU A 36 -17.79 8.30 3.43
C GLU A 36 -16.64 9.29 3.24
N TRP A 37 -16.67 10.10 2.17
CA TRP A 37 -15.72 11.18 1.95
C TRP A 37 -15.78 12.21 3.07
N ALA A 38 -16.98 12.59 3.49
CA ALA A 38 -17.19 13.53 4.60
C ALA A 38 -16.67 12.94 5.93
N ASP A 39 -16.88 11.64 6.17
CA ASP A 39 -16.33 10.95 7.36
C ASP A 39 -14.80 10.95 7.36
N LEU A 40 -14.17 10.56 6.25
CA LEU A 40 -12.70 10.56 6.11
C LEU A 40 -12.13 11.97 6.30
N LYS A 41 -12.79 13.00 5.75
CA LYS A 41 -12.40 14.41 5.94
C LYS A 41 -12.54 14.85 7.39
N ARG A 42 -13.68 14.55 8.04
CA ARG A 42 -13.94 14.88 9.45
C ARG A 42 -12.87 14.29 10.38
N ARG A 43 -12.35 13.11 10.04
CA ARG A 43 -11.34 12.37 10.80
C ARG A 43 -9.89 12.75 10.44
N GLY A 44 -9.70 13.72 9.55
CA GLY A 44 -8.37 14.14 9.09
C GLY A 44 -7.63 13.10 8.25
N LEU A 45 -8.34 12.11 7.72
CA LEU A 45 -7.77 11.07 6.85
C LEU A 45 -7.76 11.49 5.38
N LEU A 46 -8.55 12.48 5.02
CA LEU A 46 -8.62 13.07 3.68
C LEU A 46 -8.60 14.58 3.78
N VAL A 47 -7.74 15.22 2.99
CA VAL A 47 -7.64 16.68 2.87
C VAL A 47 -7.83 17.06 1.41
N THR A 48 -8.64 18.09 1.17
CA THR A 48 -8.82 18.65 -0.17
C THR A 48 -8.30 20.09 -0.16
N ARG A 49 -7.24 20.37 -0.93
CA ARG A 49 -6.60 21.70 -0.99
C ARG A 49 -6.32 22.07 -2.44
N ALA A 50 -6.79 23.23 -2.90
CA ALA A 50 -6.58 23.74 -4.27
C ALA A 50 -6.91 22.72 -5.39
N GLY A 51 -8.00 21.95 -5.22
CA GLY A 51 -8.39 20.90 -6.18
C GLY A 51 -7.49 19.65 -6.16
N GLN A 52 -6.59 19.53 -5.19
CA GLN A 52 -5.85 18.30 -4.91
C GLN A 52 -6.47 17.57 -3.74
N VAL A 53 -6.70 16.27 -3.92
CA VAL A 53 -7.12 15.33 -2.89
C VAL A 53 -5.87 14.65 -2.37
N ARG A 54 -5.63 14.81 -1.08
CA ARG A 54 -4.52 14.25 -0.32
C ARG A 54 -5.08 13.27 0.68
N ILE A 55 -4.62 12.03 0.65
CA ILE A 55 -5.05 11.00 1.59
C ILE A 55 -3.95 10.63 2.58
N SER A 56 -4.35 10.45 3.83
CA SER A 56 -3.44 9.96 4.88
C SER A 56 -3.03 8.52 4.57
N PRO A 57 -1.76 8.14 4.77
CA PRO A 57 -1.35 6.74 4.68
C PRO A 57 -2.23 5.85 5.57
N TRP A 58 -2.60 6.33 6.75
CA TRP A 58 -3.43 5.60 7.70
C TRP A 58 -4.88 5.39 7.25
N ALA A 59 -5.34 6.02 6.18
CA ALA A 59 -6.74 5.98 5.76
C ALA A 59 -7.23 4.55 5.46
N MET A 60 -6.39 3.72 4.84
CA MET A 60 -6.75 2.32 4.57
C MET A 60 -6.88 1.49 5.86
N ARG A 61 -5.94 1.66 6.82
CA ARG A 61 -5.97 0.94 8.11
C ARG A 61 -7.11 1.41 9.00
N ARG A 62 -7.46 2.69 8.92
CA ARG A 62 -8.52 3.32 9.72
C ARG A 62 -9.87 3.33 9.00
N ALA A 63 -10.00 2.68 7.86
CA ALA A 63 -11.28 2.57 7.18
C ALA A 63 -12.29 1.84 8.09
N ARG A 64 -13.50 2.36 8.19
CA ARG A 64 -14.57 1.78 9.03
C ARG A 64 -15.40 0.73 8.31
N ASN A 65 -15.37 0.75 6.98
CA ASN A 65 -16.12 -0.14 6.11
C ASN A 65 -15.32 -0.37 4.82
N ASP A 66 -15.77 -1.33 4.03
CA ASP A 66 -15.14 -1.68 2.77
C ASP A 66 -15.09 -0.51 1.79
N LEU A 67 -16.15 0.31 1.74
CA LEU A 67 -16.21 1.47 0.85
C LEU A 67 -15.08 2.48 1.15
N GLN A 68 -14.89 2.86 2.42
CA GLN A 68 -13.77 3.71 2.83
C GLN A 68 -12.43 3.09 2.47
N ARG A 69 -12.28 1.78 2.65
CA ARG A 69 -11.03 1.06 2.38
C ARG A 69 -10.70 1.09 0.89
N ARG A 70 -11.70 0.82 0.03
CA ARG A 70 -11.58 0.86 -1.43
C ARG A 70 -11.35 2.28 -1.94
N MET A 71 -12.06 3.27 -1.40
CA MET A 71 -11.78 4.69 -1.68
C MET A 71 -10.33 5.05 -1.32
N ALA A 72 -9.88 4.63 -0.14
CA ALA A 72 -8.55 4.96 0.33
C ALA A 72 -7.45 4.29 -0.49
N SER A 73 -7.63 3.02 -0.84
CA SER A 73 -6.77 2.29 -1.79
C SER A 73 -6.71 3.01 -3.12
N HIS A 74 -7.89 3.38 -3.65
CA HIS A 74 -7.98 4.02 -4.96
C HIS A 74 -7.17 5.33 -5.00
N LEU A 75 -7.42 6.21 -4.03
CA LEU A 75 -6.75 7.51 -3.89
C LEU A 75 -5.26 7.38 -3.59
N SER A 76 -4.82 6.27 -3.00
CA SER A 76 -3.41 6.02 -2.67
C SER A 76 -2.62 5.34 -3.79
N GLY A 77 -3.26 5.00 -4.92
CA GLY A 77 -2.59 4.30 -6.03
C GLY A 77 -2.29 2.82 -5.76
N TYR A 78 -3.01 2.22 -4.81
CA TYR A 78 -2.92 0.80 -4.50
C TYR A 78 -4.20 0.08 -4.93
N ASP A 79 -4.05 -1.23 -5.10
CA ASP A 79 -5.12 -2.19 -5.23
C ASP A 79 -5.14 -3.07 -3.98
N LEU A 80 -6.34 -3.33 -3.46
CA LEU A 80 -6.53 -4.18 -2.29
C LEU A 80 -6.33 -5.65 -2.69
N THR A 81 -5.78 -6.44 -1.77
CA THR A 81 -5.76 -7.90 -1.87
C THR A 81 -6.81 -8.50 -0.94
N GLU A 82 -6.92 -9.82 -0.97
CA GLU A 82 -7.74 -10.60 -0.04
C GLU A 82 -7.30 -10.45 1.42
N ASN A 83 -6.05 -10.02 1.66
CA ASN A 83 -5.53 -9.76 3.00
C ASN A 83 -5.62 -8.26 3.36
N SER A 84 -6.01 -7.96 4.60
CA SER A 84 -6.20 -6.57 5.04
C SER A 84 -4.89 -5.78 5.14
N PHE A 85 -3.78 -6.47 5.40
CA PHE A 85 -2.44 -5.91 5.59
C PHE A 85 -1.61 -5.88 4.33
N ILE A 86 -2.07 -6.46 3.22
CA ILE A 86 -1.30 -6.54 1.97
C ILE A 86 -1.97 -5.70 0.90
N VAL A 87 -1.17 -4.95 0.16
CA VAL A 87 -1.62 -4.10 -0.94
C VAL A 87 -0.69 -4.22 -2.12
N LYS A 88 -1.24 -4.14 -3.32
CA LYS A 88 -0.45 -4.11 -4.55
C LYS A 88 -0.37 -2.68 -5.08
N ARG A 89 0.84 -2.19 -5.35
CA ARG A 89 0.97 -0.89 -6.02
C ARG A 89 0.57 -1.07 -7.48
N ARG A 90 -0.27 -0.19 -8.03
CA ARG A 90 -0.67 -0.29 -9.45
C ARG A 90 0.55 -0.29 -10.36
N GLY A 91 0.65 -1.34 -11.20
CA GLY A 91 1.77 -1.54 -12.11
C GLY A 91 3.09 -1.87 -11.43
N GLY A 92 3.09 -2.29 -10.17
CA GLY A 92 4.29 -2.55 -9.39
C GLY A 92 4.16 -3.74 -8.44
N LYS A 93 5.02 -3.72 -7.43
CA LYS A 93 5.19 -4.80 -6.45
C LYS A 93 4.10 -4.83 -5.38
N THR A 94 4.10 -5.92 -4.63
CA THR A 94 3.24 -6.14 -3.48
C THR A 94 3.93 -5.67 -2.19
N TYR A 95 3.20 -4.95 -1.32
CA TYR A 95 3.72 -4.30 -0.12
C TYR A 95 2.87 -4.61 1.11
N ILE A 96 3.51 -4.55 2.28
CA ILE A 96 2.81 -4.46 3.56
C ILE A 96 2.23 -3.05 3.72
N LEU A 97 0.94 -2.98 4.02
CA LEU A 97 0.16 -1.77 4.13
C LEU A 97 0.82 -0.73 5.03
N ASN A 98 0.89 0.52 4.54
CA ASN A 98 1.49 1.67 5.21
C ASN A 98 3.00 1.56 5.48
N THR A 99 3.66 0.62 4.83
CA THR A 99 5.13 0.51 4.85
C THR A 99 5.69 0.64 3.44
N ARG A 100 7.01 0.72 3.35
CA ARG A 100 7.74 0.54 2.08
C ARG A 100 8.35 -0.86 1.98
N ILE A 101 7.96 -1.78 2.86
CA ILE A 101 8.48 -3.14 2.91
C ILE A 101 7.69 -3.98 1.90
N PRO A 102 8.34 -4.48 0.83
CA PRO A 102 7.70 -5.35 -0.13
C PRO A 102 7.52 -6.75 0.47
N VAL A 103 6.48 -7.46 0.06
CA VAL A 103 6.19 -8.82 0.55
C VAL A 103 7.33 -9.79 0.21
N GLU A 104 7.99 -9.57 -0.94
CA GLU A 104 9.19 -10.33 -1.35
C GLU A 104 10.29 -10.35 -0.29
N TYR A 105 10.41 -9.30 0.53
CA TYR A 105 11.45 -9.23 1.55
C TYR A 105 11.13 -10.16 2.74
N ILE A 106 9.86 -10.22 3.15
CA ILE A 106 9.41 -11.20 4.15
C ILE A 106 9.51 -12.62 3.61
N ALA A 107 9.19 -12.82 2.32
CA ALA A 107 9.34 -14.10 1.65
C ALA A 107 10.79 -14.59 1.64
N ASN A 108 11.78 -13.70 1.38
CA ASN A 108 13.20 -14.02 1.48
C ASN A 108 13.58 -14.54 2.87
N TYR A 109 13.27 -13.78 3.94
CA TYR A 109 13.56 -14.24 5.31
C TYR A 109 12.93 -15.60 5.63
N PHE A 110 11.68 -15.80 5.20
CA PHE A 110 10.99 -17.06 5.41
C PHE A 110 11.64 -18.23 4.65
N GLU A 111 12.10 -18.03 3.41
CA GLU A 111 12.82 -19.05 2.63
C GLU A 111 14.21 -19.35 3.21
N GLU A 112 14.83 -18.39 3.91
CA GLU A 112 16.06 -18.59 4.69
C GLU A 112 15.82 -19.33 6.02
N GLY A 113 14.57 -19.71 6.32
CA GLY A 113 14.20 -20.48 7.51
C GLY A 113 13.90 -19.63 8.74
N TRP A 114 13.76 -18.31 8.60
CA TRP A 114 13.42 -17.45 9.73
C TRP A 114 11.97 -17.62 10.16
N GLY A 115 11.76 -17.72 11.47
CA GLY A 115 10.44 -17.68 12.08
C GLY A 115 9.90 -16.25 12.25
N VAL A 116 8.59 -16.14 12.47
CA VAL A 116 7.89 -14.84 12.67
C VAL A 116 8.55 -13.97 13.75
N THR A 117 8.94 -14.55 14.88
CA THR A 117 9.59 -13.81 15.97
C THR A 117 10.94 -13.23 15.54
N GLN A 118 11.74 -13.98 14.78
CA GLN A 118 13.05 -13.51 14.31
C GLN A 118 12.88 -12.38 13.30
N ILE A 119 11.93 -12.52 12.36
CA ILE A 119 11.59 -11.48 11.39
C ILE A 119 11.10 -10.22 12.12
N GLN A 120 10.30 -10.36 13.17
CA GLN A 120 9.82 -9.21 13.95
C GLN A 120 10.94 -8.51 14.72
N GLN A 121 11.92 -9.26 15.23
CA GLN A 121 13.09 -8.68 15.88
C GLN A 121 13.92 -7.84 14.92
N ASP A 122 14.06 -8.29 13.67
CA ASP A 122 14.78 -7.57 12.61
C ASP A 122 13.97 -6.38 12.04
N LEU A 123 12.64 -6.54 11.97
CA LEU A 123 11.70 -5.54 11.47
C LEU A 123 10.74 -5.10 12.59
N PRO A 124 11.22 -4.37 13.62
CA PRO A 124 10.41 -4.02 14.80
C PRO A 124 9.26 -3.05 14.49
N LEU A 125 9.25 -2.45 13.29
CA LEU A 125 8.15 -1.62 12.81
C LEU A 125 6.94 -2.43 12.33
N LEU A 126 7.10 -3.74 12.13
CA LEU A 126 6.04 -4.66 11.76
C LEU A 126 5.47 -5.35 12.99
N THR A 127 4.15 -5.48 13.00
CA THR A 127 3.44 -6.31 13.95
C THR A 127 3.52 -7.77 13.53
N ARG A 128 3.36 -8.67 14.50
CA ARG A 128 3.29 -10.11 14.27
C ARG A 128 2.24 -10.46 13.20
N ASP A 129 1.05 -9.88 13.30
CA ASP A 129 -0.07 -10.11 12.36
C ASP A 129 0.29 -9.69 10.92
N GLU A 130 1.03 -8.60 10.74
CA GLU A 130 1.48 -8.14 9.42
C GLU A 130 2.51 -9.09 8.81
N ILE A 131 3.39 -9.65 9.62
CA ILE A 131 4.39 -10.64 9.19
C ILE A 131 3.70 -11.95 8.82
N GLU A 132 2.82 -12.46 9.68
CA GLU A 132 2.04 -13.67 9.41
C GLU A 132 1.19 -13.51 8.14
N ALA A 133 0.55 -12.35 7.97
CA ALA A 133 -0.19 -12.01 6.76
C ALA A 133 0.69 -12.02 5.50
N ALA A 134 1.90 -11.45 5.57
CA ALA A 134 2.83 -11.42 4.45
C ALA A 134 3.33 -12.83 4.08
N ILE A 135 3.65 -13.67 5.08
CA ILE A 135 4.03 -15.08 4.86
C ILE A 135 2.87 -15.85 4.22
N GLN A 136 1.66 -15.74 4.79
CA GLN A 136 0.49 -16.43 4.24
C GLN A 136 0.18 -15.98 2.80
N TYR A 137 0.30 -14.68 2.52
CA TYR A 137 0.13 -14.15 1.17
C TYR A 137 1.20 -14.71 0.23
N TYR A 138 2.47 -14.73 0.65
CA TYR A 138 3.54 -15.36 -0.12
C TYR A 138 3.22 -16.83 -0.46
N LEU A 139 2.79 -17.62 0.53
CA LEU A 139 2.46 -19.03 0.32
C LEU A 139 1.33 -19.23 -0.71
N ASN A 140 0.33 -18.36 -0.69
CA ASN A 140 -0.80 -18.40 -1.63
C ASN A 140 -0.45 -17.88 -3.03
N HIS A 141 0.54 -16.99 -3.14
CA HIS A 141 0.94 -16.30 -4.37
C HIS A 141 2.41 -16.55 -4.76
N ARG A 142 2.95 -17.72 -4.39
CA ARG A 142 4.37 -18.07 -4.57
C ARG A 142 4.93 -17.73 -5.96
N PRO A 143 4.27 -18.08 -7.09
CA PRO A 143 4.81 -17.80 -8.41
C PRO A 143 4.95 -16.30 -8.71
N GLU A 144 4.03 -15.48 -8.21
CA GLU A 144 4.07 -14.03 -8.41
C GLU A 144 5.19 -13.40 -7.59
N ILE A 145 5.23 -13.68 -6.29
CA ILE A 145 6.23 -13.08 -5.40
C ILE A 145 7.64 -13.54 -5.74
N ARG A 146 7.85 -14.79 -6.17
CA ARG A 146 9.18 -15.25 -6.65
C ARG A 146 9.64 -14.47 -7.88
N ARG A 147 8.75 -14.13 -8.81
CA ARG A 147 9.10 -13.26 -9.94
C ARG A 147 9.46 -11.85 -9.49
N GLU A 148 8.78 -11.31 -8.48
CA GLU A 148 9.17 -10.03 -7.87
C GLU A 148 10.59 -10.11 -7.29
N MET A 149 10.90 -11.17 -6.51
CA MET A 149 12.23 -11.42 -5.92
C MET A 149 13.32 -11.50 -7.00
N GLU A 150 13.10 -12.30 -8.05
CA GLU A 150 14.04 -12.43 -9.17
C GLU A 150 14.29 -11.10 -9.88
N GLN A 151 13.23 -10.31 -10.09
CA GLN A 151 13.37 -9.00 -10.72
C GLN A 151 14.19 -8.05 -9.83
N SER A 152 14.01 -8.12 -8.51
CA SER A 152 14.81 -7.36 -7.54
C SER A 152 16.28 -7.72 -7.59
N VAL A 153 16.61 -9.00 -7.63
CA VAL A 153 17.99 -9.49 -7.77
C VAL A 153 18.62 -9.02 -9.08
N LYS A 154 17.88 -9.10 -10.20
CA LYS A 154 18.36 -8.60 -11.51
C LYS A 154 18.69 -7.12 -11.47
N VAL A 155 17.79 -6.31 -10.91
CA VAL A 155 18.01 -4.86 -10.77
C VAL A 155 19.22 -4.57 -9.89
N TYR A 156 19.35 -5.24 -8.74
CA TYR A 156 20.50 -5.09 -7.86
C TYR A 156 21.82 -5.44 -8.56
N ASN A 157 21.91 -6.59 -9.21
CA ASN A 157 23.12 -7.04 -9.90
C ASN A 157 23.51 -6.10 -11.04
N ALA A 158 22.54 -5.63 -11.84
CA ALA A 158 22.79 -4.68 -12.92
C ALA A 158 23.38 -3.36 -12.41
N HIS A 159 22.93 -2.88 -11.25
CA HIS A 159 23.49 -1.69 -10.63
C HIS A 159 24.87 -1.96 -10.01
N ALA A 160 25.07 -3.09 -9.32
CA ALA A 160 26.34 -3.44 -8.69
C ALA A 160 27.49 -3.50 -9.72
N SER A 161 27.28 -4.17 -10.86
CA SER A 161 28.29 -4.24 -11.93
C SER A 161 28.59 -2.89 -12.58
N ALA A 162 27.67 -1.92 -12.53
CA ALA A 162 27.91 -0.58 -13.05
C ALA A 162 28.85 0.25 -12.16
N TRP A 163 28.92 -0.05 -10.85
CA TRP A 163 29.83 0.62 -9.90
C TRP A 163 31.24 0.02 -9.90
N GLU A 164 31.39 -1.26 -10.27
CA GLU A 164 32.70 -1.93 -10.37
C GLU A 164 33.48 -1.54 -11.63
N HIS A 165 32.81 -0.93 -12.62
CA HIS A 165 33.40 -0.50 -13.90
C HIS A 165 33.48 1.03 -14.07
N ALA A 166 33.19 1.81 -13.02
CA ALA A 166 33.26 3.27 -13.00
C ALA A 166 34.47 3.76 -12.18
#